data_AF-A0AAJ2TF91-F1
#
_entry.id   AF-A0AAJ2TF91-F1
#
_cell.length_a   1.000
_cell.length_b   1.000
_cell.length_c   1.000
_cell.angle_alpha   90.00
_cell.angle_beta   90.00
_cell.angle_gamma   90.00
#
_symmetry.space_group_name_H-M   'P 1'
#
loop_
_entity.id
_entity.type
_entity.pdbx_description
1 polymer ?
#
loop_
_entity_poly.entity_id
_entity_poly.type
_entity_poly.pdbx_seq_one_letter_code
_entity_poly.pdbx_strand_id
1 'polypeptide(L)'
;MKKLNVSFDGTADPTGYLFSLVKCLSAALRCGGYAEFADDIVAASGFAFRMWAAPDLCPSETSIWEFAAQKRWVENGGLTCGYAERLWGQDDIEAERRETAIKLIRDSTDNGTAAVAWDISGCEWGLVTGYDDDTETFATLRINGQEDTVRYEKLGRLELPILSVLTVTGKAPKAPEQLVADTKALAKDHLLGNEWCDNAKGLAAYDTIMSYTGGADAEAWKLMYTLGTYAALKSYAVRFFRKYNEDRLAERYETIYGCWKDAFDAVKATSSVSETTRRLVISDLGKAKSEETVAVDEM
;
A
#
# COMPACT_ATOMS: atom_id res chain seq x y z
N MET A 1 -10.26 -15.26 24.17
CA MET A 1 -9.99 -14.27 23.10
C MET A 1 -9.11 -13.11 23.58
N LYS A 2 -7.90 -12.98 23.03
CA LYS A 2 -7.08 -11.76 23.14
C LYS A 2 -7.39 -10.88 21.93
N LYS A 3 -7.72 -9.60 22.15
CA LYS A 3 -8.10 -8.67 21.08
C LYS A 3 -7.56 -7.27 21.36
N LEU A 4 -6.95 -6.67 20.35
CA LEU A 4 -6.45 -5.30 20.33
C LEU A 4 -7.58 -4.35 19.92
N ASN A 5 -7.53 -3.12 20.41
CA ASN A 5 -8.42 -2.05 19.97
C ASN A 5 -7.75 -1.28 18.83
N VAL A 6 -8.12 -1.61 17.58
CA VAL A 6 -7.51 -1.03 16.37
C VAL A 6 -8.62 -0.43 15.51
N SER A 7 -8.39 0.76 14.98
CA SER A 7 -9.23 1.39 13.96
C SER A 7 -8.34 2.06 12.91
N PHE A 8 -8.94 2.53 11.81
CA PHE A 8 -8.22 3.34 10.82
C PHE A 8 -8.16 4.83 11.18
N ASP A 9 -8.64 5.22 12.37
CA ASP A 9 -8.64 6.61 12.80
C ASP A 9 -7.22 7.17 12.85
N GLY A 10 -7.04 8.37 12.33
CA GLY A 10 -5.73 9.02 12.18
C GLY A 10 -4.91 8.55 10.99
N THR A 11 -5.35 7.54 10.22
CA THR A 11 -4.76 7.22 8.91
C THR A 11 -5.41 8.10 7.85
N ALA A 12 -4.60 8.95 7.20
CA ALA A 12 -5.12 9.88 6.21
C ALA A 12 -5.41 9.16 4.89
N ASP A 13 -6.63 9.34 4.37
CA ASP A 13 -7.05 8.74 3.12
C ASP A 13 -7.86 9.78 2.31
N PRO A 14 -7.17 10.73 1.65
CA PRO A 14 -7.82 11.90 1.05
C PRO A 14 -8.73 11.56 -0.14
N THR A 15 -8.64 10.35 -0.67
CA THR A 15 -9.46 9.88 -1.81
C THR A 15 -10.45 8.79 -1.41
N GLY A 16 -10.23 8.12 -0.28
CA GLY A 16 -10.95 6.91 0.12
C GLY A 16 -10.40 5.62 -0.51
N TYR A 17 -9.28 5.72 -1.23
CA TYR A 17 -8.67 4.64 -2.01
C TYR A 17 -7.20 4.39 -1.64
N LEU A 18 -6.71 4.86 -0.48
CA LEU A 18 -5.36 4.56 -0.02
C LEU A 18 -5.12 3.04 -0.05
N PHE A 19 -4.00 2.64 -0.66
CA PHE A 19 -3.65 1.24 -0.86
C PHE A 19 -3.74 0.45 0.46
N SER A 20 -4.47 -0.67 0.42
CA SER A 20 -4.95 -1.37 1.61
C SER A 20 -3.80 -1.86 2.50
N LEU A 21 -2.70 -2.35 1.93
CA LEU A 21 -1.52 -2.79 2.68
C LEU A 21 -0.97 -1.67 3.57
N VAL A 22 -0.70 -0.49 3.00
CA VAL A 22 -0.08 0.61 3.74
C VAL A 22 -1.07 1.28 4.70
N LYS A 23 -2.36 1.27 4.38
CA LYS A 23 -3.43 1.72 5.27
C LYS A 23 -3.51 0.82 6.52
N CYS A 24 -3.51 -0.49 6.34
CA CYS A 24 -3.44 -1.46 7.42
C CYS A 24 -2.13 -1.31 8.22
N LEU A 25 -0.98 -1.21 7.56
CA LEU A 25 0.30 -1.06 8.22
C LEU A 25 0.37 0.20 9.10
N SER A 26 -0.06 1.35 8.58
CA SER A 26 -0.17 2.60 9.35
C SER A 26 -1.04 2.42 10.60
N ALA A 27 -2.23 1.83 10.44
CA ALA A 27 -3.14 1.58 11.56
C ALA A 27 -2.56 0.61 12.60
N ALA A 28 -1.88 -0.46 12.16
CA ALA A 28 -1.20 -1.40 13.04
C ALA A 28 -0.12 -0.72 13.88
N LEU A 29 0.70 0.15 13.27
CA LEU A 29 1.76 0.90 13.95
C LEU A 29 1.21 1.87 15.01
N ARG A 30 0.08 2.54 14.72
CA ARG A 30 -0.59 3.45 15.68
C ARG A 30 -1.06 2.71 16.93
N CYS A 31 -1.56 1.49 16.78
CA CYS A 31 -1.92 0.64 17.92
C CYS A 31 -0.69 0.08 18.65
N GLY A 32 0.34 -0.35 17.89
CA GLY A 32 1.43 -1.18 18.38
C GLY A 32 2.56 -0.51 19.17
N GLY A 33 2.43 0.76 19.59
CA GLY A 33 3.54 1.50 20.22
C GLY A 33 4.62 1.99 19.24
N TYR A 34 4.28 2.05 17.95
CA TYR A 34 5.11 2.54 16.85
C TYR A 34 4.45 3.73 16.13
N ALA A 35 3.60 4.48 16.82
CA ALA A 35 2.78 5.54 16.24
C ALA A 35 3.61 6.62 15.55
N GLU A 36 4.85 6.84 15.97
CA GLU A 36 5.79 7.79 15.35
C GLU A 36 6.23 7.39 13.93
N PHE A 37 6.13 6.11 13.58
CA PHE A 37 6.44 5.56 12.25
C PHE A 37 5.21 5.51 11.33
N ALA A 38 4.00 5.66 11.87
CA ALA A 38 2.77 5.29 11.18
C ALA A 38 2.53 6.02 9.86
N ASP A 39 2.85 7.31 9.79
CA ASP A 39 2.73 8.06 8.54
C ASP A 39 3.97 7.91 7.65
N ASP A 40 5.17 7.92 8.24
CA ASP A 40 6.42 7.83 7.49
C ASP A 40 6.54 6.51 6.76
N ILE A 41 6.01 5.41 7.33
CA ILE A 41 6.18 4.08 6.77
C ILE A 41 5.64 4.00 5.35
N VAL A 42 4.59 4.75 5.00
CA VAL A 42 4.00 4.75 3.66
C VAL A 42 5.00 5.23 2.62
N ALA A 43 5.80 6.26 2.96
CA ALA A 43 6.84 6.78 2.09
C ALA A 43 8.15 5.98 2.23
N ALA A 44 8.58 5.70 3.46
CA ALA A 44 9.86 5.05 3.73
C ALA A 44 9.92 3.61 3.24
N SER A 45 8.77 2.93 3.11
CA SER A 45 8.67 1.62 2.45
C SER A 45 8.51 1.69 0.93
N GLY A 46 8.67 2.86 0.32
CA GLY A 46 8.66 3.03 -1.13
C GLY A 46 7.26 3.11 -1.76
N PHE A 47 6.20 2.69 -1.06
CA PHE A 47 4.85 2.63 -1.63
C PHE A 47 4.29 3.99 -2.05
N ALA A 48 4.68 5.10 -1.42
CA ALA A 48 4.29 6.44 -1.86
C ALA A 48 4.76 6.78 -3.31
N PHE A 49 5.78 6.07 -3.79
CA PHE A 49 6.45 6.32 -5.07
C PHE A 49 6.14 5.24 -6.12
N ARG A 50 5.81 4.04 -5.64
CA ARG A 50 5.57 2.82 -6.39
C ARG A 50 4.28 2.91 -7.23
N MET A 51 4.37 2.56 -8.52
CA MET A 51 3.23 2.56 -9.46
C MET A 51 3.30 1.42 -10.47
N TRP A 52 2.14 0.85 -10.80
CA TRP A 52 1.93 -0.01 -11.97
C TRP A 52 0.67 0.41 -12.70
N ALA A 53 0.58 -0.01 -13.96
CA ALA A 53 -0.66 0.07 -14.70
C ALA A 53 -0.70 -1.08 -15.71
N ALA A 54 -1.71 -1.92 -15.60
CA ALA A 54 -2.14 -2.82 -16.64
C ALA A 54 -2.88 -2.01 -17.72
N PRO A 55 -2.88 -2.47 -18.98
CA PRO A 55 -3.59 -1.77 -20.06
C PRO A 55 -5.08 -1.55 -19.82
N ASP A 56 -5.72 -2.41 -19.03
CA ASP A 56 -7.14 -2.37 -18.69
C ASP A 56 -7.45 -1.77 -17.32
N LEU A 57 -6.42 -1.33 -16.57
CA LEU A 57 -6.50 -0.80 -15.20
C LEU A 57 -7.30 -1.72 -14.26
N CYS A 58 -7.09 -3.04 -14.37
CA CYS A 58 -7.72 -3.98 -13.45
C CYS A 58 -7.26 -3.69 -12.00
N PRO A 59 -8.14 -3.46 -11.02
CA PRO A 59 -7.75 -3.05 -9.67
C PRO A 59 -6.77 -4.02 -8.98
N SER A 60 -6.86 -5.31 -9.31
CA SER A 60 -5.95 -6.34 -8.77
C SER A 60 -4.49 -6.12 -9.15
N GLU A 61 -4.19 -5.27 -10.14
CA GLU A 61 -2.83 -4.88 -10.55
C GLU A 61 -2.01 -4.31 -9.40
N THR A 62 -2.67 -3.63 -8.45
CA THR A 62 -2.05 -3.07 -7.24
C THR A 62 -1.48 -4.15 -6.31
N SER A 63 -1.80 -5.42 -6.58
CA SER A 63 -1.38 -6.60 -5.84
C SER A 63 -0.53 -7.57 -6.68
N ILE A 64 -0.01 -7.16 -7.86
CA ILE A 64 0.86 -8.00 -8.71
C ILE A 64 2.32 -7.58 -8.56
N TRP A 65 3.06 -8.28 -7.68
CA TRP A 65 4.47 -8.01 -7.41
C TRP A 65 5.13 -9.10 -6.56
N GLU A 66 6.43 -8.96 -6.29
CA GLU A 66 7.21 -9.85 -5.40
C GLU A 66 6.79 -9.64 -3.93
N PHE A 67 5.75 -10.34 -3.45
CA PHE A 67 5.22 -10.20 -2.08
C PHE A 67 6.32 -10.24 -1.00
N ALA A 68 7.31 -11.13 -1.13
CA ALA A 68 8.43 -11.26 -0.20
C ALA A 68 9.28 -9.99 -0.05
N ALA A 69 9.24 -9.06 -1.01
CA ALA A 69 9.89 -7.77 -0.94
C ALA A 69 9.28 -6.83 0.13
N GLN A 70 8.05 -7.09 0.58
CA GLN A 70 7.39 -6.34 1.66
C GLN A 70 8.28 -6.12 2.85
N LYS A 71 8.87 -7.22 3.33
CA LYS A 71 9.66 -7.22 4.54
C LYS A 71 10.82 -6.23 4.42
N ARG A 72 11.62 -6.34 3.37
CA ARG A 72 12.78 -5.45 3.16
C ARG A 72 12.36 -3.98 3.02
N TRP A 73 11.23 -3.72 2.38
CA TRP A 73 10.74 -2.36 2.19
C TRP A 73 10.20 -1.76 3.48
N VAL A 74 9.44 -2.50 4.28
CA VAL A 74 8.97 -2.01 5.59
C VAL A 74 10.14 -1.82 6.56
N GLU A 75 11.12 -2.73 6.55
CA GLU A 75 12.34 -2.58 7.36
C GLU A 75 13.18 -1.37 6.94
N ASN A 76 13.03 -0.87 5.70
CA ASN A 76 13.65 0.37 5.26
C ASN A 76 13.23 1.57 6.11
N GLY A 77 12.01 1.56 6.65
CA GLY A 77 11.48 2.60 7.54
C GLY A 77 12.03 2.60 8.97
N GLY A 78 13.02 1.75 9.27
CA GLY A 78 13.62 1.67 10.60
C GLY A 78 12.83 0.80 11.57
N LEU A 79 12.18 -0.24 11.05
CA LEU A 79 11.45 -1.26 11.82
C LEU A 79 12.13 -2.62 11.62
N THR A 80 11.81 -3.57 12.49
CA THR A 80 12.07 -5.01 12.25
C THR A 80 10.75 -5.71 12.01
N CYS A 81 10.72 -6.66 11.08
CA CYS A 81 9.49 -7.33 10.69
C CYS A 81 9.58 -8.86 10.76
N GLY A 82 8.47 -9.49 11.10
CA GLY A 82 8.18 -10.89 10.80
C GLY A 82 7.43 -11.00 9.48
N TYR A 83 7.69 -12.07 8.72
CA TYR A 83 7.01 -12.29 7.45
C TYR A 83 6.83 -13.78 7.18
N ALA A 84 5.65 -14.16 6.69
CA ALA A 84 5.35 -15.50 6.19
C ALA A 84 4.60 -15.40 4.88
N GLU A 85 5.02 -16.19 3.90
CA GLU A 85 4.44 -16.24 2.56
C GLU A 85 4.24 -17.67 2.08
N ARG A 86 3.20 -17.86 1.27
CA ARG A 86 3.07 -19.00 0.36
C ARG A 86 2.27 -18.57 -0.87
N LEU A 87 2.84 -18.75 -2.05
CA LEU A 87 2.28 -18.41 -3.37
C LEU A 87 1.61 -19.62 -4.04
N TRP A 88 0.99 -19.41 -5.21
CA TRP A 88 0.39 -20.49 -5.99
C TRP A 88 1.41 -21.57 -6.37
N GLY A 89 0.96 -22.82 -6.41
CA GLY A 89 1.79 -23.98 -6.78
C GLY A 89 2.78 -24.43 -5.68
N GLN A 90 2.68 -23.87 -4.47
CA GLN A 90 3.51 -24.22 -3.30
C GLN A 90 2.71 -25.00 -2.26
N ASP A 91 1.95 -26.01 -2.72
CA ASP A 91 1.04 -26.79 -1.85
C ASP A 91 1.81 -27.67 -0.85
N ASP A 92 3.05 -28.03 -1.18
CA ASP A 92 3.96 -28.85 -0.38
C ASP A 92 4.41 -28.17 0.93
N ILE A 93 4.47 -26.84 0.96
CA ILE A 93 4.87 -26.05 2.13
C ILE A 93 3.70 -25.32 2.81
N GLU A 94 2.47 -25.54 2.36
CA GLU A 94 1.30 -24.75 2.76
C GLU A 94 1.02 -24.85 4.27
N ALA A 95 1.11 -26.05 4.86
CA ALA A 95 0.89 -26.27 6.29
C ALA A 95 1.95 -25.57 7.15
N GLU A 96 3.23 -25.76 6.82
CA GLU A 96 4.37 -25.15 7.53
C GLU A 96 4.28 -23.62 7.51
N ARG A 97 3.96 -23.03 6.35
CA ARG A 97 3.86 -21.57 6.21
C ARG A 97 2.69 -21.00 6.98
N ARG A 98 1.55 -21.69 7.02
CA ARG A 98 0.41 -21.27 7.85
C ARG A 98 0.74 -21.34 9.33
N GLU A 99 1.38 -22.40 9.82
CA GLU A 99 1.81 -22.51 11.21
C GLU A 99 2.78 -21.39 11.59
N THR A 100 3.73 -21.09 10.70
CA THR A 100 4.64 -19.94 10.85
C THR A 100 3.87 -18.63 10.95
N ALA A 101 2.90 -18.39 10.07
CA ALA A 101 2.08 -17.19 10.07
C ALA A 101 1.24 -17.06 11.35
N ILE A 102 0.62 -18.15 11.82
CA ILE A 102 -0.15 -18.17 13.08
C ILE A 102 0.74 -17.76 14.25
N LYS A 103 1.96 -18.31 14.32
CA LYS A 103 2.93 -17.93 15.36
C LYS A 103 3.29 -16.44 15.30
N LEU A 104 3.61 -15.92 14.11
CA LEU A 104 3.93 -14.50 13.92
C LEU A 104 2.78 -13.60 14.38
N ILE A 105 1.53 -13.95 14.05
CA ILE A 105 0.34 -13.21 14.45
C ILE A 105 0.18 -13.21 15.97
N ARG A 106 0.34 -14.38 16.62
CA ARG A 106 0.26 -14.49 18.09
C ARG A 106 1.33 -13.62 18.75
N ASP A 107 2.58 -13.75 18.33
CA ASP A 107 3.70 -12.98 18.88
C ASP A 107 3.48 -11.47 18.71
N SER A 108 3.00 -11.01 17.54
CA SER A 108 2.67 -9.60 17.27
C SER A 108 1.53 -9.10 18.15
N THR A 109 0.45 -9.88 18.22
CA THR A 109 -0.73 -9.56 19.05
C THR A 109 -0.34 -9.51 20.52
N ASP A 110 0.56 -10.40 20.94
CA ASP A 110 1.07 -10.46 22.30
C ASP A 110 1.87 -9.22 22.68
N ASN A 111 2.58 -8.66 21.70
CA ASN A 111 3.31 -7.40 21.79
C ASN A 111 2.44 -6.15 21.56
N GLY A 112 1.13 -6.29 21.39
CA GLY A 112 0.20 -5.16 21.26
C GLY A 112 0.02 -4.62 19.84
N THR A 113 0.59 -5.27 18.83
CA THR A 113 0.54 -4.81 17.42
C THR A 113 -0.27 -5.77 16.57
N ALA A 114 -1.24 -5.25 15.81
CA ALA A 114 -1.97 -6.05 14.83
C ALA A 114 -1.06 -6.54 13.69
N ALA A 115 -1.35 -7.72 13.15
CA ALA A 115 -0.69 -8.23 11.95
C ALA A 115 -1.43 -7.76 10.70
N VAL A 116 -0.70 -7.52 9.61
CA VAL A 116 -1.29 -7.21 8.30
C VAL A 116 -1.31 -8.49 7.47
N ALA A 117 -2.47 -8.87 6.94
CA ALA A 117 -2.63 -10.11 6.19
C ALA A 117 -3.37 -9.89 4.87
N TRP A 118 -2.96 -10.66 3.85
CA TRP A 118 -3.61 -10.67 2.55
C TRP A 118 -4.92 -11.47 2.58
N ASP A 119 -5.87 -11.05 1.75
CA ASP A 119 -7.14 -11.73 1.46
C ASP A 119 -8.06 -11.97 2.68
N ILE A 120 -7.88 -11.19 3.75
CA ILE A 120 -8.81 -11.19 4.89
C ILE A 120 -9.84 -10.04 4.78
N SER A 121 -9.84 -9.32 3.66
CA SER A 121 -10.76 -8.21 3.38
C SER A 121 -11.42 -8.31 2.00
N GLY A 122 -11.57 -9.52 1.45
CA GLY A 122 -12.18 -9.78 0.14
C GLY A 122 -11.23 -9.43 -1.00
N CYS A 123 -10.22 -10.28 -1.24
CA CYS A 123 -9.13 -10.04 -2.18
C CYS A 123 -8.31 -8.77 -1.90
N GLU A 124 -8.29 -8.32 -0.65
CA GLU A 124 -7.60 -7.11 -0.19
C GLU A 124 -6.91 -7.36 1.15
N TRP A 125 -5.97 -6.48 1.49
CA TRP A 125 -5.31 -6.50 2.80
C TRP A 125 -6.27 -6.11 3.93
N GLY A 126 -6.09 -6.75 5.07
CA GLY A 126 -6.76 -6.38 6.31
C GLY A 126 -5.85 -6.55 7.52
N LEU A 127 -6.42 -6.35 8.71
CA LEU A 127 -5.72 -6.51 9.97
C LEU A 127 -6.20 -7.75 10.72
N VAL A 128 -5.27 -8.51 11.27
CA VAL A 128 -5.56 -9.48 12.34
C VAL A 128 -5.33 -8.77 13.66
N THR A 129 -6.41 -8.56 14.42
CA THR A 129 -6.45 -7.74 15.63
C THR A 129 -6.51 -8.57 16.91
N GLY A 130 -6.63 -9.89 16.80
CA GLY A 130 -6.73 -10.77 17.95
C GLY A 130 -6.74 -12.23 17.57
N TYR A 131 -6.63 -13.09 18.57
CA TYR A 131 -6.69 -14.53 18.40
C TYR A 131 -7.38 -15.22 19.59
N ASP A 132 -7.91 -16.40 19.33
CA ASP A 132 -8.56 -17.27 20.30
C ASP A 132 -8.19 -18.72 20.00
N ASP A 133 -7.37 -19.31 20.88
CA ASP A 133 -6.85 -20.66 20.69
C ASP A 133 -7.86 -21.76 21.06
N ASP A 134 -8.84 -21.46 21.93
CA ASP A 134 -9.89 -22.42 22.28
C ASP A 134 -10.80 -22.67 21.07
N THR A 135 -11.04 -21.63 20.29
CA THR A 135 -11.86 -21.68 19.07
C THR A 135 -11.06 -21.71 17.78
N GLU A 136 -9.73 -21.62 17.82
CA GLU A 136 -8.85 -21.54 16.63
C GLU A 136 -9.27 -20.47 15.63
N THR A 137 -9.56 -19.26 16.13
CA THR A 137 -10.03 -18.13 15.32
C THR A 137 -9.18 -16.88 15.51
N PHE A 138 -9.03 -16.12 14.44
CA PHE A 138 -8.52 -14.76 14.44
C PHE A 138 -9.68 -13.77 14.46
N ALA A 139 -9.57 -12.73 15.28
CA ALA A 139 -10.37 -11.52 15.11
C ALA A 139 -9.69 -10.65 14.04
N THR A 140 -10.47 -10.12 13.11
CA THR A 140 -9.96 -9.36 11.96
C THR A 140 -10.71 -8.04 11.78
N LEU A 141 -10.07 -7.08 11.13
CA LEU A 141 -10.64 -5.82 10.71
C LEU A 141 -10.40 -5.66 9.20
N ARG A 142 -11.49 -5.63 8.44
CA ARG A 142 -11.48 -5.41 6.99
C ARG A 142 -11.14 -3.97 6.66
N ILE A 143 -10.71 -3.69 5.43
CA ILE A 143 -10.26 -2.34 5.00
C ILE A 143 -11.35 -1.26 5.09
N ASN A 144 -12.62 -1.68 5.09
CA ASN A 144 -13.79 -0.81 5.27
C ASN A 144 -14.16 -0.57 6.75
N GLY A 145 -13.37 -1.09 7.70
CA GLY A 145 -13.59 -0.96 9.15
C GLY A 145 -14.57 -1.98 9.73
N GLN A 146 -15.08 -2.93 8.94
CA GLN A 146 -15.93 -4.00 9.47
C GLN A 146 -15.09 -5.05 10.21
N GLU A 147 -15.51 -5.38 11.42
CA GLU A 147 -14.96 -6.52 12.16
C GLU A 147 -15.44 -7.84 11.55
N ASP A 148 -14.57 -8.83 11.55
CA ASP A 148 -14.87 -10.19 11.08
C ASP A 148 -13.97 -11.22 11.79
N THR A 149 -14.11 -12.49 11.44
CA THR A 149 -13.27 -13.57 11.97
C THR A 149 -12.76 -14.50 10.86
N VAL A 150 -11.55 -15.03 11.06
CA VAL A 150 -10.94 -16.02 10.17
C VAL A 150 -10.48 -17.22 10.98
N ARG A 151 -10.92 -18.43 10.61
CA ARG A 151 -10.43 -19.69 11.21
C ARG A 151 -8.95 -19.86 10.89
N TYR A 152 -8.14 -20.36 11.82
CA TYR A 152 -6.70 -20.62 11.60
C TYR A 152 -6.46 -21.46 10.33
N GLU A 153 -7.23 -22.52 10.13
CA GLU A 153 -7.14 -23.42 8.97
C GLU A 153 -7.44 -22.74 7.61
N LYS A 154 -8.12 -21.59 7.63
CA LYS A 154 -8.50 -20.82 6.43
C LYS A 154 -7.49 -19.73 6.08
N LEU A 155 -6.55 -19.39 6.98
CA LEU A 155 -5.52 -18.41 6.69
C LEU A 155 -4.69 -18.85 5.46
N GLY A 156 -4.63 -18.00 4.43
CA GLY A 156 -3.99 -18.30 3.14
C GLY A 156 -4.79 -19.21 2.19
N ARG A 157 -6.04 -19.56 2.54
CA ARG A 157 -6.97 -20.40 1.76
C ARG A 157 -8.35 -19.74 1.60
N LEU A 158 -8.38 -18.41 1.51
CA LEU A 158 -9.62 -17.64 1.34
C LEU A 158 -9.95 -17.55 -0.17
N GLU A 159 -10.38 -16.40 -0.66
CA GLU A 159 -10.83 -16.23 -2.04
C GLU A 159 -9.67 -16.33 -3.05
N LEU A 160 -8.57 -15.64 -2.77
CA LEU A 160 -7.30 -15.77 -3.46
C LEU A 160 -6.34 -16.53 -2.55
N PRO A 161 -6.11 -17.84 -2.80
CA PRO A 161 -5.29 -18.67 -1.94
C PRO A 161 -3.83 -18.29 -2.14
N ILE A 162 -3.41 -17.21 -1.47
CA ILE A 162 -2.07 -16.69 -1.25
C ILE A 162 -1.99 -16.39 0.23
N LEU A 163 -0.96 -16.91 0.89
CA LEU A 163 -0.65 -16.54 2.26
C LEU A 163 0.37 -15.40 2.20
N SER A 164 0.04 -14.28 2.81
CA SER A 164 1.01 -13.23 3.10
C SER A 164 0.66 -12.57 4.42
N VAL A 165 1.57 -12.64 5.38
CA VAL A 165 1.41 -12.06 6.71
C VAL A 165 2.66 -11.28 7.05
N LEU A 166 2.48 -10.00 7.36
CA LEU A 166 3.52 -9.08 7.80
C LEU A 166 3.24 -8.63 9.24
N THR A 167 4.24 -8.73 10.10
CA THR A 167 4.17 -8.25 11.50
C THR A 167 5.33 -7.33 11.80
N VAL A 168 5.11 -6.36 12.69
CA VAL A 168 6.18 -5.49 13.20
C VAL A 168 6.65 -6.04 14.53
N THR A 169 7.93 -6.42 14.57
CA THR A 169 8.53 -7.11 15.72
C THR A 169 9.37 -6.20 16.61
N GLY A 170 9.66 -4.98 16.16
CA GLY A 170 10.52 -4.05 16.89
C GLY A 170 10.93 -2.82 16.09
N LYS A 171 11.73 -1.98 16.75
CA LYS A 171 12.33 -0.77 16.16
C LYS A 171 13.77 -1.07 15.78
N ALA A 172 14.19 -0.57 14.62
CA ALA A 172 15.57 -0.48 14.18
C ALA A 172 15.82 0.96 13.67
N PRO A 173 15.71 1.96 14.57
CA PRO A 173 15.63 3.36 14.15
C PRO A 173 16.90 3.79 13.41
N LYS A 174 16.70 4.54 12.34
CA LYS A 174 17.77 5.14 11.54
C LYS A 174 17.94 6.60 11.92
N ALA A 175 19.15 7.15 11.75
CA ALA A 175 19.34 8.59 11.76
C ALA A 175 18.44 9.23 10.67
N PRO A 176 17.84 10.41 10.91
CA PRO A 176 16.95 11.06 9.95
C PRO A 176 17.56 11.16 8.54
N GLU A 177 18.83 11.53 8.44
CA GLU A 177 19.53 11.69 7.16
C GLU A 177 19.66 10.34 6.43
N GLN A 178 19.92 9.26 7.17
CA GLN A 178 20.00 7.91 6.59
C GLN A 178 18.61 7.41 6.15
N LEU A 179 17.57 7.65 6.95
CA LEU A 179 16.20 7.29 6.59
C LEU A 179 15.77 7.97 5.30
N VAL A 180 16.07 9.27 5.16
CA VAL A 180 15.77 10.04 3.95
C VAL A 180 16.56 9.51 2.75
N ALA A 181 17.87 9.28 2.90
CA ALA A 181 18.71 8.75 1.82
C ALA A 181 18.23 7.38 1.34
N ASP A 182 17.93 6.46 2.26
CA ASP A 182 17.44 5.13 1.93
C ASP A 182 16.04 5.19 1.29
N THR A 183 15.18 6.10 1.76
CA THR A 183 13.85 6.31 1.18
C THR A 183 13.94 6.85 -0.25
N LYS A 184 14.82 7.81 -0.51
CA LYS A 184 15.07 8.35 -1.87
C LYS A 184 15.62 7.28 -2.79
N ALA A 185 16.59 6.49 -2.33
CA ALA A 185 17.15 5.40 -3.12
C ALA A 185 16.08 4.35 -3.49
N LEU A 186 15.23 3.96 -2.53
CA LEU A 186 14.13 3.03 -2.78
C LEU A 186 13.06 3.64 -3.70
N ALA A 187 12.70 4.91 -3.48
CA ALA A 187 11.76 5.64 -4.33
C ALA A 187 12.23 5.68 -5.79
N LYS A 188 13.51 6.01 -6.00
CA LYS A 188 14.15 6.04 -7.31
C LYS A 188 14.11 4.68 -8.00
N ASP A 189 14.43 3.61 -7.26
CA ASP A 189 14.38 2.24 -7.79
C ASP A 189 12.98 1.87 -8.29
N HIS A 190 11.94 2.19 -7.52
CA HIS A 190 10.55 2.00 -7.90
C HIS A 190 10.14 2.83 -9.12
N LEU A 191 10.50 4.12 -9.14
CA LEU A 191 10.13 5.04 -10.22
C LEU A 191 10.84 4.72 -11.54
N LEU A 192 12.05 4.15 -11.48
CA LEU A 192 12.76 3.64 -12.65
C LEU A 192 12.25 2.27 -13.11
N GLY A 193 11.34 1.65 -12.36
CA GLY A 193 10.70 0.40 -12.76
C GLY A 193 11.58 -0.84 -12.60
N ASN A 194 12.51 -0.83 -11.63
CA ASN A 194 13.44 -1.95 -11.41
C ASN A 194 12.82 -3.15 -10.69
N GLU A 195 11.51 -3.14 -10.47
CA GLU A 195 10.79 -4.25 -9.86
C GLU A 195 10.36 -5.31 -10.87
N TRP A 196 10.19 -6.54 -10.39
CA TRP A 196 9.50 -7.56 -11.15
C TRP A 196 7.99 -7.26 -11.23
N CYS A 197 7.51 -7.02 -12.45
CA CYS A 197 6.10 -6.91 -12.84
C CYS A 197 6.06 -6.85 -14.39
N ASP A 198 5.10 -7.53 -15.01
CA ASP A 198 4.90 -7.52 -16.46
C ASP A 198 4.15 -6.26 -16.93
N ASN A 199 3.44 -5.58 -16.02
CA ASN A 199 2.73 -4.34 -16.30
C ASN A 199 3.70 -3.17 -16.48
N ALA A 200 3.21 -2.07 -17.07
CA ALA A 200 3.94 -0.81 -17.04
C ALA A 200 4.16 -0.40 -15.58
N LYS A 201 5.36 0.10 -15.29
CA LYS A 201 5.85 0.31 -13.92
C LYS A 201 6.68 1.58 -13.79
N GLY A 202 6.68 2.15 -12.59
CA GLY A 202 7.33 3.43 -12.33
C GLY A 202 6.79 4.53 -13.26
N LEU A 203 7.66 5.36 -13.81
CA LEU A 203 7.27 6.46 -14.70
C LEU A 203 6.56 6.01 -16.00
N ALA A 204 6.72 4.75 -16.43
CA ALA A 204 6.01 4.22 -17.59
C ALA A 204 4.51 3.99 -17.33
N ALA A 205 4.10 3.87 -16.05
CA ALA A 205 2.68 3.71 -15.69
C ALA A 205 1.84 4.93 -16.12
N TYR A 206 2.41 6.14 -16.09
CA TYR A 206 1.72 7.35 -16.55
C TYR A 206 1.20 7.22 -17.97
N ASP A 207 2.02 6.72 -18.91
CA ASP A 207 1.62 6.62 -20.32
C ASP A 207 0.49 5.61 -20.50
N THR A 208 0.54 4.52 -19.73
CA THR A 208 -0.52 3.50 -19.75
C THR A 208 -1.84 4.08 -19.24
N ILE A 209 -1.82 4.79 -18.11
CA ILE A 209 -3.01 5.42 -17.53
C ILE A 209 -3.56 6.52 -18.45
N MET A 210 -2.70 7.38 -19.02
CA MET A 210 -3.11 8.43 -19.97
C MET A 210 -3.68 7.85 -21.28
N SER A 211 -3.22 6.66 -21.68
CA SER A 211 -3.73 5.98 -22.87
C SER A 211 -5.09 5.33 -22.65
N TYR A 212 -5.48 5.07 -21.39
CA TYR A 212 -6.73 4.42 -21.05
C TYR A 212 -7.91 5.24 -21.56
N THR A 213 -8.70 4.61 -22.43
CA THR A 213 -9.83 5.28 -23.09
C THR A 213 -11.13 5.14 -22.32
N GLY A 214 -11.20 4.12 -21.44
CA GLY A 214 -12.32 3.87 -20.54
C GLY A 214 -13.71 3.90 -21.19
N GLY A 215 -14.71 4.09 -20.33
CA GLY A 215 -16.12 4.16 -20.67
C GLY A 215 -16.92 4.74 -19.50
N ALA A 216 -18.19 4.35 -19.37
CA ALA A 216 -19.00 4.66 -18.19
C ALA A 216 -18.89 3.56 -17.12
N ASP A 217 -19.43 3.82 -15.94
CA ASP A 217 -19.64 2.85 -14.86
C ASP A 217 -18.34 2.13 -14.45
N ALA A 218 -18.27 0.81 -14.68
CA ALA A 218 -17.14 -0.04 -14.27
C ALA A 218 -15.80 0.45 -14.82
N GLU A 219 -15.76 0.93 -16.06
CA GLU A 219 -14.53 1.42 -16.68
C GLU A 219 -14.11 2.78 -16.10
N ALA A 220 -15.06 3.67 -15.79
CA ALA A 220 -14.77 4.92 -15.09
C ALA A 220 -14.30 4.65 -13.64
N TRP A 221 -14.88 3.63 -12.99
CA TRP A 221 -14.49 3.24 -11.64
C TRP A 221 -13.06 2.70 -11.58
N LYS A 222 -12.62 1.90 -12.56
CA LYS A 222 -11.22 1.44 -12.65
C LYS A 222 -10.23 2.62 -12.67
N LEU A 223 -10.45 3.56 -13.58
CA LEU A 223 -9.63 4.77 -13.66
C LEU A 223 -9.69 5.59 -12.36
N MET A 224 -10.87 5.74 -11.78
CA MET A 224 -11.04 6.44 -10.49
C MET A 224 -10.28 5.74 -9.36
N TYR A 225 -10.32 4.41 -9.28
CA TYR A 225 -9.59 3.62 -8.30
C TYR A 225 -8.08 3.84 -8.45
N THR A 226 -7.54 3.67 -9.67
CA THR A 226 -6.11 3.88 -9.95
C THR A 226 -5.65 5.30 -9.59
N LEU A 227 -6.37 6.33 -10.05
CA LEU A 227 -6.06 7.73 -9.74
C LEU A 227 -6.16 8.01 -8.23
N GLY A 228 -7.21 7.50 -7.59
CA GLY A 228 -7.46 7.68 -6.17
C GLY A 228 -6.38 7.05 -5.29
N THR A 229 -5.95 5.84 -5.63
CA THR A 229 -4.89 5.12 -4.92
C THR A 229 -3.56 5.85 -5.02
N TYR A 230 -3.14 6.23 -6.23
CA TYR A 230 -1.88 6.93 -6.39
C TYR A 230 -1.92 8.35 -5.82
N ALA A 231 -3.01 9.11 -5.97
CA ALA A 231 -3.15 10.41 -5.31
C ALA A 231 -3.00 10.30 -3.78
N ALA A 232 -3.64 9.31 -3.14
CA ALA A 232 -3.50 9.09 -1.70
C ALA A 232 -2.05 8.78 -1.32
N LEU A 233 -1.37 7.92 -2.08
CA LEU A 233 0.04 7.58 -1.88
C LEU A 233 0.97 8.79 -2.05
N LYS A 234 0.78 9.62 -3.09
CA LYS A 234 1.57 10.85 -3.30
C LYS A 234 1.40 11.85 -2.16
N SER A 235 0.23 11.90 -1.52
CA SER A 235 0.02 12.76 -0.34
C SER A 235 0.94 12.38 0.84
N TYR A 236 1.34 11.10 0.96
CA TYR A 236 2.29 10.64 1.96
C TYR A 236 3.74 11.00 1.61
N ALA A 237 4.09 11.04 0.32
CA ALA A 237 5.40 11.55 -0.11
C ALA A 237 5.57 13.04 0.27
N VAL A 238 4.52 13.87 0.09
CA VAL A 238 4.51 15.27 0.54
C VAL A 238 4.78 15.37 2.04
N ARG A 239 4.02 14.60 2.85
CA ARG A 239 4.15 14.60 4.31
C ARG A 239 5.55 14.22 4.75
N PHE A 240 6.10 13.17 4.14
CA PHE A 240 7.45 12.70 4.44
C PHE A 240 8.49 13.78 4.11
N PHE A 241 8.53 14.28 2.88
CA PHE A 241 9.55 15.28 2.51
C PHE A 241 9.43 16.57 3.33
N ARG A 242 8.22 17.06 3.61
CA ARG A 242 8.03 18.21 4.52
C ARG A 242 8.56 17.94 5.92
N LYS A 243 8.25 16.77 6.50
CA LYS A 243 8.69 16.40 7.86
C LYS A 243 10.22 16.38 7.98
N TYR A 244 10.91 15.97 6.92
CA TYR A 244 12.36 15.86 6.88
C TYR A 244 13.07 17.05 6.23
N ASN A 245 12.38 18.18 6.02
CA ASN A 245 12.91 19.42 5.43
C ASN A 245 13.54 19.25 4.04
N GLU A 246 12.99 18.34 3.24
CA GLU A 246 13.33 18.14 1.83
C GLU A 246 12.46 19.07 0.97
N ASP A 247 12.58 20.38 1.19
CA ASP A 247 11.62 21.40 0.72
C ASP A 247 11.37 21.35 -0.80
N ARG A 248 12.44 21.19 -1.60
CA ARG A 248 12.33 21.10 -3.06
C ARG A 248 11.50 19.88 -3.49
N LEU A 249 11.76 18.72 -2.89
CA LEU A 249 11.00 17.51 -3.19
C LEU A 249 9.57 17.62 -2.63
N ALA A 250 9.37 18.24 -1.48
CA ALA A 250 8.05 18.51 -0.92
C ALA A 250 7.19 19.35 -1.87
N GLU A 251 7.70 20.48 -2.35
CA GLU A 251 6.99 21.37 -3.30
C GLU A 251 6.67 20.66 -4.63
N ARG A 252 7.59 19.84 -5.14
CA ARG A 252 7.32 19.00 -6.32
C ARG A 252 6.23 17.99 -6.06
N TYR A 253 6.31 17.25 -4.95
CA TYR A 253 5.30 16.25 -4.62
C TYR A 253 3.95 16.87 -4.29
N GLU A 254 3.89 18.12 -3.85
CA GLU A 254 2.63 18.87 -3.72
C GLU A 254 1.99 19.10 -5.08
N THR A 255 2.79 19.49 -6.07
CA THR A 255 2.33 19.65 -7.44
C THR A 255 1.88 18.31 -8.03
N ILE A 256 2.67 17.24 -7.85
CA ILE A 256 2.33 15.89 -8.31
C ILE A 256 1.03 15.43 -7.66
N TYR A 257 0.93 15.49 -6.33
CA TYR A 257 -0.28 15.13 -5.58
C TYR A 257 -1.49 15.92 -6.07
N GLY A 258 -1.37 17.24 -6.24
CA GLY A 258 -2.44 18.09 -6.76
C GLY A 258 -2.96 17.62 -8.11
N CYS A 259 -2.05 17.35 -9.06
CA CYS A 259 -2.42 16.85 -10.39
C CYS A 259 -3.15 15.50 -10.32
N TRP A 260 -2.64 14.55 -9.53
CA TRP A 260 -3.31 13.25 -9.34
C TRP A 260 -4.69 13.40 -8.69
N LYS A 261 -4.82 14.31 -7.72
CA LYS A 261 -6.09 14.58 -7.02
C LYS A 261 -7.11 15.26 -7.91
N ASP A 262 -6.69 16.21 -8.73
CA ASP A 262 -7.54 16.93 -9.69
C ASP A 262 -8.06 15.96 -10.77
N ALA A 263 -7.18 15.10 -11.31
CA ALA A 263 -7.57 14.04 -12.23
C ALA A 263 -8.59 13.08 -11.61
N PHE A 264 -8.35 12.63 -10.37
CA PHE A 264 -9.29 11.79 -9.61
C PHE A 264 -10.66 12.47 -9.44
N ASP A 265 -10.68 13.73 -9.02
CA ASP A 265 -11.91 14.49 -8.78
C ASP A 265 -12.70 14.71 -10.07
N ALA A 266 -12.02 14.92 -11.21
CA ALA A 266 -12.66 15.05 -12.51
C ALA A 266 -13.41 13.77 -12.93
N VAL A 267 -12.79 12.60 -12.75
CA VAL A 267 -13.44 11.30 -13.03
C VAL A 267 -14.58 11.05 -12.04
N LYS A 268 -14.35 11.28 -10.74
CA LYS A 268 -15.35 11.08 -9.69
C LYS A 268 -16.60 11.94 -9.89
N ALA A 269 -16.44 13.20 -10.29
CA ALA A 269 -17.55 14.12 -10.48
C ALA A 269 -18.50 13.70 -11.61
N THR A 270 -17.99 12.99 -12.61
CA THR A 270 -18.76 12.61 -13.81
C THR A 270 -19.13 11.14 -13.84
N SER A 271 -18.42 10.29 -13.08
CA SER A 271 -18.53 8.82 -13.14
C SER A 271 -18.43 8.28 -14.59
N SER A 272 -17.67 8.98 -15.44
CA SER A 272 -17.55 8.70 -16.88
C SER A 272 -16.23 9.22 -17.44
N VAL A 273 -15.60 8.45 -18.32
CA VAL A 273 -14.39 8.86 -19.05
C VAL A 273 -14.78 9.55 -20.36
N SER A 274 -15.48 10.69 -20.25
CA SER A 274 -15.80 11.53 -21.41
C SER A 274 -14.54 12.11 -22.07
N GLU A 275 -14.62 12.58 -23.31
CA GLU A 275 -13.49 13.26 -23.97
C GLU A 275 -12.96 14.45 -23.16
N THR A 276 -13.85 15.20 -22.51
CA THR A 276 -13.47 16.31 -21.63
C THR A 276 -12.73 15.80 -20.39
N THR A 277 -13.29 14.80 -19.68
CA THR A 277 -12.64 14.17 -18.52
C THR A 277 -11.27 13.64 -18.90
N ARG A 278 -11.16 12.96 -20.04
CA ARG A 278 -9.92 12.39 -20.55
C ARG A 278 -8.85 13.45 -20.82
N ARG A 279 -9.21 14.58 -21.43
CA ARG A 279 -8.26 15.68 -21.67
C ARG A 279 -7.72 16.27 -20.37
N LEU A 280 -8.55 16.37 -19.33
CA LEU A 280 -8.12 16.81 -18.01
C LEU A 280 -7.13 15.81 -17.41
N VAL A 281 -7.48 14.52 -17.38
CA VAL A 281 -6.60 13.45 -16.88
C VAL A 281 -5.25 13.45 -17.60
N ILE A 282 -5.23 13.54 -18.93
CA ILE A 282 -3.98 13.58 -19.71
C ILE A 282 -3.15 14.84 -19.38
N SER A 283 -3.80 16.00 -19.25
CA SER A 283 -3.11 17.24 -18.90
C SER A 283 -2.47 17.15 -17.53
N ASP A 284 -3.22 16.72 -16.52
CA ASP A 284 -2.75 16.66 -15.13
C ASP A 284 -1.67 15.59 -14.95
N LEU A 285 -1.88 14.39 -15.50
CA LEU A 285 -0.90 13.32 -15.43
C LEU A 285 0.36 13.63 -16.26
N GLY A 286 0.24 14.35 -17.37
CA GLY A 286 1.40 14.82 -18.14
C GLY A 286 2.27 15.78 -17.33
N LYS A 287 1.65 16.70 -16.61
CA LYS A 287 2.36 17.61 -15.68
C LYS A 287 2.98 16.84 -14.52
N ALA A 288 2.23 15.94 -13.88
CA ALA A 288 2.73 15.11 -12.79
C ALA A 288 3.93 14.26 -13.22
N LYS A 289 3.87 13.63 -14.39
CA LYS A 289 4.97 12.85 -14.97
C LYS A 289 6.23 13.69 -15.16
N SER A 290 6.08 14.92 -15.67
CA SER A 290 7.21 15.84 -15.86
C SER A 290 7.88 16.18 -14.51
N GLU A 291 7.08 16.53 -13.50
CA GLU A 291 7.61 16.83 -12.16
C GLU A 291 8.25 15.62 -11.50
N GLU A 292 7.64 14.44 -11.61
CA GLU A 292 8.16 13.22 -11.00
C GLU A 292 9.43 12.72 -11.69
N THR A 293 9.58 12.96 -12.99
CA THR A 293 10.83 12.71 -13.72
C THR A 293 11.97 13.56 -13.16
N VAL A 294 11.73 14.85 -12.90
CA VAL A 294 12.74 15.72 -12.27
C VAL A 294 13.00 15.30 -10.83
N ALA A 295 11.98 14.88 -10.09
CA ALA A 295 12.15 14.38 -8.74
C ALA A 295 13.06 13.13 -8.67
N VAL A 296 12.98 12.23 -9.66
CA VAL A 296 13.89 11.06 -9.78
C VAL A 296 15.36 11.47 -9.91
N ASP A 297 15.65 12.58 -10.59
CA ASP A 297 17.01 13.11 -10.73
C ASP A 297 17.52 13.76 -9.43
N GLU A 298 16.61 14.26 -8.59
CA GLU A 298 16.90 14.86 -7.28
C GLU A 298 16.98 13.82 -6.13
N MET A 299 16.58 12.58 -6.38
CA MET A 299 16.70 11.42 -5.49
C MET A 299 18.03 10.68 -5.69
#